data_AF-A0A522UNG5-F1
#
_entry.id   AF-A0A522UNG5-F1
#
_cell.length_a   1.000
_cell.length_b   1.000
_cell.length_c   1.000
_cell.angle_alpha   90.00
_cell.angle_beta   90.00
_cell.angle_gamma   90.00
#
_symmetry.space_group_name_H-M   'P 1'
#
loop_
_entity.id
_entity.type
_entity.pdbx_description
1 polymer ?
#
loop_
_entity_poly.entity_id
_entity_poly.type
_entity_poly.pdbx_seq_one_letter_code
_entity_poly.pdbx_strand_id
1 'polypeptide(L)'
;MAENQPIRTLRVAIVTEDKPDREYIGNWIQRCGAYSSEQVGIELYPSLFVQANLPPVNHREERLTEIHKILRDHTDWDIAVNPASYSAGDALAYISLLPLPVTLAYIDDTYRRYIVVKPGDCKVFLHEFFHAFILSNLHSDSGLMSSSGVALLPFTPLVNVTEYLSPQDREEVLKNKWRDFNNRVEVEGPDRLSE
;
A
#
# COMPACT_ATOMS: atom_id res chain seq x y z
N MET A 1 9.99 15.54 15.91
CA MET A 1 10.58 16.14 14.70
C MET A 1 12.03 15.71 14.46
N ALA A 2 12.93 15.74 15.45
CA ALA A 2 14.32 15.26 15.25
C ALA A 2 14.41 13.78 14.82
N GLU A 3 13.56 12.92 15.38
CA GLU A 3 13.51 11.48 15.05
C GLU A 3 13.12 11.15 13.60
N ASN A 4 12.46 12.08 12.90
CA ASN A 4 12.05 11.87 11.51
C ASN A 4 13.22 12.14 10.55
N GLN A 5 14.31 12.72 11.05
CA GLN A 5 15.50 13.02 10.28
C GLN A 5 16.50 11.85 10.35
N PRO A 6 17.31 11.63 9.29
CA PRO A 6 17.27 12.34 8.02
C PRO A 6 16.08 11.90 7.15
N ILE A 7 15.58 12.78 6.29
CA ILE A 7 14.55 12.44 5.31
C ILE A 7 15.07 11.34 4.36
N ARG A 8 14.24 10.32 4.11
CA ARG A 8 14.48 9.29 3.09
C ARG A 8 13.47 9.49 1.96
N THR A 9 13.95 9.72 0.75
CA THR A 9 13.09 9.75 -0.44
C THR A 9 13.05 8.37 -1.08
N LEU A 10 11.85 7.82 -1.30
CA LEU A 10 11.62 6.59 -2.05
C LEU A 10 11.11 6.94 -3.44
N ARG A 11 11.80 6.40 -4.45
CA ARG A 11 11.40 6.47 -5.86
C ARG A 11 10.28 5.48 -6.11
N VAL A 12 9.14 5.99 -6.55
CA VAL A 12 7.93 5.20 -6.77
C VAL A 12 7.77 4.91 -8.26
N ALA A 13 7.80 3.63 -8.61
CA ALA A 13 7.35 3.16 -9.92
C ALA A 13 5.83 3.03 -9.93
N ILE A 14 5.18 3.57 -10.95
CA ILE A 14 3.74 3.55 -11.13
C ILE A 14 3.43 2.68 -12.34
N VAL A 15 2.65 1.62 -12.15
CA VAL A 15 2.22 0.72 -13.22
C VAL A 15 0.72 0.85 -13.40
N THR A 16 0.24 1.16 -14.59
CA THR A 16 -1.19 1.37 -14.88
C THR A 16 -1.65 0.55 -16.07
N GLU A 17 -2.92 0.15 -16.07
CA GLU A 17 -3.57 -0.50 -17.20
C GLU A 17 -3.82 0.48 -18.35
N ASP A 18 -4.37 1.64 -17.99
CA ASP A 18 -4.64 2.73 -18.92
C ASP A 18 -3.45 3.69 -19.03
N LYS A 19 -3.50 4.58 -20.02
CA LYS A 19 -2.51 5.64 -20.15
C LYS A 19 -2.48 6.45 -18.84
N PRO A 20 -1.34 6.54 -18.14
CA PRO A 20 -1.30 7.14 -16.82
C PRO A 20 -1.57 8.64 -16.91
N ASP A 21 -2.56 9.12 -16.15
CA ASP A 21 -2.67 10.53 -15.80
C ASP A 21 -1.59 10.84 -14.76
N ARG A 22 -0.41 11.22 -15.26
CA ARG A 22 0.78 11.44 -14.43
C ARG A 22 0.59 12.55 -13.43
N GLU A 23 -0.18 13.58 -13.77
CA GLU A 23 -0.46 14.71 -12.88
C GLU A 23 -1.37 14.25 -11.75
N TYR A 24 -2.50 13.61 -12.07
CA TYR A 24 -3.42 13.10 -11.06
C TYR A 24 -2.75 12.10 -10.10
N ILE A 25 -2.08 11.08 -10.65
CA ILE A 25 -1.44 10.04 -9.84
C ILE A 25 -0.27 10.62 -9.05
N GLY A 26 0.53 11.51 -9.66
CA GLY A 26 1.63 12.19 -8.99
C GLY A 26 1.16 13.02 -7.80
N ASN A 27 0.10 13.82 -7.98
CA ASN A 27 -0.53 14.61 -6.92
C ASN A 27 -1.10 13.71 -5.81
N TRP A 28 -1.72 12.59 -6.16
CA TRP A 28 -2.23 11.62 -5.19
C TRP A 28 -1.10 11.02 -4.34
N ILE A 29 -0.02 10.54 -4.97
CA ILE A 29 1.15 9.99 -4.26
C ILE A 29 1.80 11.04 -3.35
N GLN A 30 1.98 12.28 -3.83
CA GLN A 30 2.55 13.36 -3.02
C GLN A 30 1.66 13.73 -1.85
N ARG A 31 0.34 13.87 -2.08
CA ARG A 31 -0.65 14.19 -1.04
C ARG A 31 -0.66 13.13 0.05
N CYS A 32 -0.72 11.85 -0.30
CA CYS A 32 -0.70 10.79 0.69
C CYS A 32 0.70 10.66 1.33
N GLY A 33 1.77 10.82 0.55
CA GLY A 33 3.16 10.79 1.03
C GLY A 33 3.48 11.90 2.04
N ALA A 34 2.76 13.02 2.03
CA ALA A 34 2.90 14.08 3.03
C ALA A 34 2.70 13.57 4.46
N TYR A 35 1.72 12.68 4.68
CA TYR A 35 1.52 12.03 5.98
C TYR A 35 2.71 11.17 6.37
N SER A 36 3.30 10.42 5.43
CA SER A 36 4.49 9.63 5.71
C SER A 36 5.70 10.49 6.07
N SER A 37 5.91 11.58 5.32
CA SER A 37 7.00 12.53 5.57
C SER A 37 6.84 13.21 6.94
N GLU A 38 5.62 13.66 7.26
CA GLU A 38 5.32 14.29 8.55
C GLU A 38 5.61 13.36 9.73
N GLN A 39 5.27 12.07 9.61
CA GLN A 39 5.30 11.13 10.74
C GLN A 39 6.65 10.45 10.92
N VAL A 40 7.30 10.06 9.83
CA VAL A 40 8.51 9.22 9.83
C VAL A 40 9.61 9.74 8.91
N GLY A 41 9.39 10.89 8.25
CA GLY A 41 10.36 11.52 7.36
C GLY A 41 10.67 10.68 6.12
N ILE A 42 9.65 10.03 5.56
CA ILE A 42 9.76 9.30 4.30
C ILE A 42 8.96 10.04 3.24
N GLU A 43 9.65 10.47 2.19
CA GLU A 43 9.05 11.17 1.05
C GLU A 43 8.87 10.20 -0.11
N LEU A 44 7.79 10.40 -0.87
CA LEU A 44 7.48 9.59 -2.05
C LEU A 44 7.67 10.43 -3.31
N TYR A 45 8.51 9.95 -4.21
CA TYR A 45 8.80 10.61 -5.47
C TYR A 45 8.42 9.71 -6.65
N PRO A 46 7.34 10.03 -7.40
CA PRO A 46 7.00 9.34 -8.64
C PRO A 46 8.15 9.44 -9.66
N SER A 47 8.89 8.35 -9.89
CA SER A 47 10.08 8.36 -10.76
C SER A 47 9.85 7.67 -12.10
N LEU A 48 8.95 6.68 -12.16
CA LEU A 48 8.72 5.84 -13.32
C LEU A 48 7.22 5.63 -13.54
N PHE A 49 6.76 5.74 -14.78
CA PHE A 49 5.39 5.44 -15.17
C PHE A 49 5.39 4.43 -16.31
N VAL A 50 4.79 3.27 -16.08
CA VAL A 50 4.70 2.19 -17.06
C VAL A 50 3.23 1.87 -17.30
N GLN A 51 2.84 1.84 -18.58
CA GLN A 51 1.56 1.32 -18.99
C GLN A 51 1.72 -0.15 -19.38
N ALA A 52 0.86 -1.04 -18.87
CA ALA A 52 0.91 -2.46 -19.16
C ALA A 52 -0.46 -3.13 -19.02
N ASN A 53 -0.67 -4.23 -19.75
CA ASN A 53 -1.86 -5.05 -19.55
C ASN A 53 -1.68 -5.91 -18.29
N LEU A 54 -2.50 -5.67 -17.27
CA LEU A 54 -2.44 -6.41 -16.01
C LEU A 54 -3.60 -7.42 -15.90
N PRO A 55 -3.38 -8.58 -15.25
CA PRO A 55 -4.46 -9.47 -14.83
C PRO A 55 -5.52 -8.74 -14.01
N PRO A 56 -6.76 -9.26 -13.88
CA PRO A 56 -7.78 -8.67 -13.02
C PRO A 56 -7.31 -8.38 -11.58
N VAL A 57 -7.81 -7.32 -10.95
CA VAL A 57 -7.37 -6.86 -9.62
C VAL A 57 -7.51 -7.94 -8.54
N ASN A 58 -8.52 -8.80 -8.65
CA ASN A 58 -8.80 -9.91 -7.76
C ASN A 58 -7.87 -11.12 -7.96
N HIS A 59 -7.07 -11.17 -9.03
CA HIS A 59 -6.06 -12.20 -9.26
C HIS A 59 -4.72 -11.75 -8.67
N ARG A 60 -4.64 -11.67 -7.33
CA ARG A 60 -3.51 -11.08 -6.57
C ARG A 60 -2.14 -11.58 -7.05
N GLU A 61 -1.92 -12.89 -6.99
CA GLU A 61 -0.62 -13.49 -7.30
C GLU A 61 -0.19 -13.28 -8.76
N GLU A 62 -1.14 -13.45 -9.70
CA GLU A 62 -0.88 -13.23 -11.12
C GLU A 62 -0.54 -11.77 -11.40
N ARG A 63 -1.29 -10.83 -10.81
CA ARG A 63 -1.08 -9.39 -10.99
C ARG A 63 0.26 -8.95 -10.39
N LEU A 64 0.60 -9.36 -9.17
CA LEU A 64 1.89 -9.05 -8.54
C LEU A 64 3.06 -9.64 -9.35
N THR A 65 2.91 -10.87 -9.82
CA THR A 65 3.90 -11.52 -10.69
C THR A 65 4.11 -10.74 -11.99
N GLU A 66 3.04 -10.24 -12.60
CA GLU A 66 3.15 -9.46 -13.84
C GLU A 66 3.82 -8.10 -13.60
N ILE A 67 3.44 -7.38 -12.54
CA ILE A 67 4.10 -6.13 -12.13
C ILE A 67 5.60 -6.37 -11.89
N HIS A 68 5.95 -7.47 -11.21
CA HIS A 68 7.35 -7.84 -10.99
C HIS A 68 8.09 -8.02 -12.32
N LYS A 69 7.52 -8.77 -13.28
CA LYS A 69 8.14 -8.98 -14.60
C LYS A 69 8.34 -7.68 -15.36
N ILE A 70 7.33 -6.80 -15.35
CA ILE A 70 7.39 -5.50 -16.03
C ILE A 70 8.53 -4.65 -15.47
N LEU A 71 8.69 -4.63 -14.15
CA LEU A 71 9.64 -3.76 -13.49
C LEU A 71 11.05 -4.36 -13.31
N ARG A 72 11.25 -5.65 -13.61
CA ARG A 72 12.54 -6.34 -13.43
C ARG A 72 13.68 -5.69 -14.23
N ASP A 73 13.34 -5.12 -15.39
CA ASP A 73 14.30 -4.52 -16.32
C ASP A 73 14.54 -3.02 -16.00
N HIS A 74 13.90 -2.51 -14.94
CA HIS A 74 14.07 -1.16 -14.42
C HIS A 74 14.81 -1.18 -13.08
N THR A 75 15.81 -0.32 -12.92
CA THR A 75 16.66 -0.31 -11.71
C THR A 75 16.56 0.97 -10.87
N ASP A 76 15.79 1.97 -11.32
CA ASP A 76 15.73 3.31 -10.73
C ASP A 76 14.43 3.57 -9.93
N TRP A 77 14.09 2.62 -9.05
CA TRP A 77 12.89 2.68 -8.22
C TRP A 77 13.07 1.83 -6.94
N ASP A 78 12.31 2.16 -5.89
CA ASP A 78 12.39 1.51 -4.58
C ASP A 78 11.09 0.76 -4.24
N ILE A 79 9.93 1.35 -4.56
CA ILE A 79 8.60 0.75 -4.37
C ILE A 79 7.78 0.92 -5.65
N ALA A 80 6.91 -0.06 -5.93
CA ALA A 80 5.97 -0.05 -7.04
C ALA A 80 4.53 0.12 -6.53
N VAL A 81 3.76 0.96 -7.21
CA VAL A 81 2.34 1.20 -6.94
C VAL A 81 1.54 0.98 -8.22
N ASN A 82 0.54 0.12 -8.17
CA ASN A 82 -0.47 0.00 -9.20
C ASN A 82 -1.80 0.59 -8.69
N PRO A 83 -2.19 1.80 -9.17
CA PRO A 83 -3.48 2.40 -8.87
C PRO A 83 -4.56 1.71 -9.71
N ALA A 84 -5.16 0.66 -9.16
CA ALA A 84 -6.10 -0.20 -9.86
C ALA A 84 -7.50 0.41 -9.98
N SER A 85 -8.10 0.33 -11.16
CA SER A 85 -9.48 0.80 -11.41
C SER A 85 -10.54 -0.12 -10.77
N TYR A 86 -11.69 0.45 -10.41
CA TYR A 86 -12.85 -0.30 -9.92
C TYR A 86 -13.37 -1.27 -10.98
N SER A 87 -13.61 -2.53 -10.61
CA SER A 87 -14.49 -3.39 -11.40
C SER A 87 -15.96 -3.00 -11.17
N ALA A 88 -16.85 -3.29 -12.13
CA ALA A 88 -18.29 -3.11 -11.95
C ALA A 88 -18.84 -3.92 -10.74
N GLY A 89 -18.20 -5.05 -10.42
CA GLY A 89 -18.52 -5.86 -9.23
C GLY A 89 -18.15 -5.18 -7.91
N ASP A 90 -17.03 -4.44 -7.86
CA ASP A 90 -16.63 -3.67 -6.68
C ASP A 90 -17.61 -2.52 -6.39
N ALA A 91 -18.07 -1.83 -7.43
CA ALA A 91 -19.06 -0.76 -7.30
C ALA A 91 -20.40 -1.30 -6.77
N LEU A 92 -20.84 -2.46 -7.26
CA LEU A 92 -22.04 -3.13 -6.75
C LEU A 92 -21.87 -3.57 -5.30
N ALA A 93 -20.73 -4.15 -4.93
CA ALA A 93 -20.45 -4.53 -3.54
C ALA A 93 -20.51 -3.31 -2.61
N TYR A 94 -19.90 -2.19 -3.00
CA TYR A 94 -19.90 -0.93 -2.23
C TYR A 94 -21.31 -0.34 -2.02
N ILE A 95 -22.22 -0.52 -2.98
CA ILE A 95 -23.58 0.05 -2.94
C ILE A 95 -24.61 -0.95 -2.36
N SER A 96 -24.33 -2.25 -2.39
CA SER A 96 -25.35 -3.30 -2.21
C SER A 96 -25.85 -3.55 -0.78
N LEU A 97 -25.32 -2.88 0.26
CA LEU A 97 -25.63 -3.17 1.69
C LEU A 97 -25.37 -4.65 2.09
N LEU A 98 -24.79 -5.46 1.21
CA LEU A 98 -24.40 -6.83 1.47
C LEU A 98 -22.97 -6.82 2.00
N PRO A 99 -22.65 -7.61 3.04
CA PRO A 99 -21.30 -7.75 3.56
C PRO A 99 -20.47 -8.61 2.60
N LEU A 100 -20.16 -8.08 1.42
CA LEU A 100 -19.25 -8.69 0.48
C LEU A 100 -17.82 -8.24 0.85
N PRO A 101 -16.86 -9.16 0.97
CA PRO A 101 -15.47 -8.80 1.20
C PRO A 101 -14.96 -8.04 -0.03
N VAL A 102 -14.69 -6.74 0.13
CA VAL A 102 -14.08 -5.91 -0.91
C VAL A 102 -12.60 -5.76 -0.59
N THR A 103 -11.73 -6.34 -1.41
CA THR A 103 -10.29 -6.07 -1.33
C THR A 103 -10.04 -4.67 -1.86
N LEU A 104 -9.61 -3.76 -0.98
CA LEU A 104 -9.32 -2.36 -1.33
C LEU A 104 -7.87 -2.15 -1.76
N ALA A 105 -6.96 -2.96 -1.21
CA ALA A 105 -5.55 -2.97 -1.56
C ALA A 105 -4.87 -4.25 -1.08
N TYR A 106 -3.63 -4.47 -1.51
CA TYR A 106 -2.72 -5.48 -1.00
C TYR A 106 -1.28 -5.15 -1.38
N ILE A 107 -0.34 -5.67 -0.59
CA ILE A 107 1.09 -5.67 -0.88
C ILE A 107 1.61 -7.10 -1.09
N ASP A 108 2.69 -7.27 -1.84
CA ASP A 108 3.37 -8.57 -1.96
C ASP A 108 4.04 -9.01 -0.65
N ASP A 109 4.07 -10.32 -0.39
CA ASP A 109 4.71 -10.88 0.80
C ASP A 109 6.18 -11.23 0.62
N THR A 110 6.73 -11.12 -0.60
CA THR A 110 8.10 -11.57 -0.89
C THR A 110 9.15 -10.50 -0.61
N TYR A 111 8.93 -9.30 -1.12
CA TYR A 111 9.82 -8.14 -0.98
C TYR A 111 9.17 -7.01 -0.19
N ARG A 112 7.82 -7.02 -0.10
CA ARG A 112 7.00 -5.97 0.51
C ARG A 112 7.30 -4.60 -0.13
N ARG A 113 7.22 -4.55 -1.45
CA ARG A 113 7.47 -3.34 -2.26
C ARG A 113 6.54 -3.16 -3.45
N TYR A 114 5.66 -4.12 -3.74
CA TYR A 114 4.69 -4.07 -4.82
C TYR A 114 3.30 -3.90 -4.22
N ILE A 115 2.75 -2.70 -4.35
CA ILE A 115 1.46 -2.31 -3.76
C ILE A 115 0.44 -2.21 -4.89
N VAL A 116 -0.68 -2.91 -4.75
CA VAL A 116 -1.87 -2.70 -5.58
C VAL A 116 -2.92 -2.07 -4.70
N VAL A 117 -3.46 -0.94 -5.13
CA VAL A 117 -4.41 -0.18 -4.32
C VAL A 117 -5.41 0.52 -5.23
N LYS A 118 -6.68 0.53 -4.81
CA LYS A 118 -7.69 1.35 -5.46
C LYS A 118 -7.41 2.83 -5.13
N PRO A 119 -7.13 3.70 -6.12
CA PRO A 119 -6.68 5.07 -5.88
C PRO A 119 -7.81 5.92 -5.28
N GLY A 120 -7.43 6.96 -4.54
CA GLY A 120 -8.36 7.96 -4.00
C GLY A 120 -8.35 8.06 -2.48
N ASP A 121 -8.11 6.96 -1.77
CA ASP A 121 -8.04 6.91 -0.30
C ASP A 121 -6.59 6.83 0.19
N CYS A 122 -6.12 7.90 0.85
CA CYS A 122 -4.77 7.93 1.42
C CYS A 122 -4.61 6.96 2.58
N LYS A 123 -5.66 6.66 3.35
CA LYS A 123 -5.58 5.72 4.47
C LYS A 123 -5.26 4.32 3.97
N VAL A 124 -6.01 3.83 2.98
CA VAL A 124 -5.79 2.49 2.40
C VAL A 124 -4.40 2.40 1.80
N PHE A 125 -3.98 3.42 1.04
CA PHE A 125 -2.63 3.46 0.49
C PHE A 125 -1.55 3.46 1.57
N LEU A 126 -1.68 4.31 2.59
CA LEU A 126 -0.69 4.42 3.67
C LEU A 126 -0.61 3.13 4.50
N HIS A 127 -1.74 2.46 4.73
CA HIS A 127 -1.78 1.16 5.40
C HIS A 127 -0.91 0.13 4.68
N GLU A 128 -1.15 -0.09 3.39
CA GLU A 128 -0.32 -1.01 2.61
C GLU A 128 1.13 -0.52 2.45
N PHE A 129 1.32 0.79 2.35
CA PHE A 129 2.65 1.37 2.28
C PHE A 129 3.46 1.09 3.55
N PHE A 130 2.86 1.16 4.74
CA PHE A 130 3.59 0.91 5.98
C PHE A 130 3.85 -0.58 6.25
N HIS A 131 3.06 -1.49 5.66
CA HIS A 131 3.44 -2.91 5.57
C HIS A 131 4.79 -3.13 4.88
N ALA A 132 5.23 -2.19 4.03
CA ALA A 132 6.54 -2.25 3.38
C ALA A 132 7.72 -2.22 4.37
N PHE A 133 7.50 -1.77 5.60
CA PHE A 133 8.52 -1.58 6.63
C PHE A 133 8.60 -2.70 7.66
N ILE A 134 7.97 -3.86 7.41
CA ILE A 134 8.14 -5.10 8.18
C ILE A 134 7.89 -4.87 9.68
N LEU A 135 6.64 -4.59 9.99
CA LEU A 135 6.18 -4.47 11.37
C LEU A 135 6.11 -5.85 12.02
N SER A 136 6.37 -5.90 13.32
CA SER A 136 6.30 -7.11 14.15
C SER A 136 4.90 -7.72 14.16
N ASN A 137 3.87 -6.88 14.05
CA ASN A 137 2.48 -7.30 13.90
C ASN A 137 1.99 -6.87 12.52
N LEU A 138 1.38 -7.81 11.79
CA LEU A 138 0.73 -7.49 10.52
C LEU A 138 -0.39 -6.47 10.72
N HIS A 139 -1.11 -6.50 11.84
CA HIS A 139 -2.09 -5.47 12.17
C HIS A 139 -1.97 -5.14 13.65
N SER A 140 -2.01 -3.86 14.00
CA SER A 140 -2.00 -3.40 15.39
C SER A 140 -3.43 -3.24 15.93
N ASP A 141 -3.58 -3.11 17.24
CA ASP A 141 -4.91 -2.89 17.83
C ASP A 141 -5.40 -1.43 17.64
N SER A 142 -4.56 -0.52 17.14
CA SER A 142 -4.89 0.91 17.05
C SER A 142 -4.14 1.66 15.94
N GLY A 143 -4.64 2.83 15.55
CA GLY A 143 -4.01 3.67 14.54
C GLY A 143 -4.21 3.17 13.11
N LEU A 144 -3.39 3.66 12.20
CA LEU A 144 -3.47 3.37 10.77
C LEU A 144 -3.30 1.88 10.45
N MET A 145 -2.46 1.15 11.20
CA MET A 145 -2.19 -0.27 10.97
C MET A 145 -3.22 -1.19 11.61
N SER A 146 -4.30 -0.63 12.18
CA SER A 146 -5.37 -1.47 12.72
C SER A 146 -6.06 -2.30 11.65
N SER A 147 -6.38 -3.55 11.98
CA SER A 147 -7.05 -4.44 11.03
C SER A 147 -8.37 -3.80 10.63
N SER A 148 -8.56 -3.57 9.33
CA SER A 148 -9.77 -2.94 8.78
C SER A 148 -11.02 -3.83 8.86
N GLY A 149 -10.99 -4.91 9.64
CA GLY A 149 -12.11 -5.83 9.88
C GLY A 149 -13.31 -5.21 10.62
N VAL A 150 -13.28 -3.92 10.96
CA VAL A 150 -14.34 -3.26 11.73
C VAL A 150 -14.91 -2.05 10.99
N ALA A 151 -15.50 -2.24 9.79
CA ALA A 151 -16.39 -1.24 9.19
C ALA A 151 -17.23 -1.72 7.99
N LEU A 152 -17.74 -2.96 7.96
CA LEU A 152 -18.72 -3.36 6.93
C LEU A 152 -19.99 -4.01 7.51
N LEU A 153 -20.30 -3.69 8.77
CA LEU A 153 -21.63 -3.93 9.33
C LEU A 153 -22.33 -2.58 9.52
N PRO A 154 -23.56 -2.40 9.01
CA PRO A 154 -24.33 -1.19 9.30
C PRO A 154 -24.44 -1.02 10.82
N PHE A 155 -24.33 0.23 11.29
CA PHE A 155 -24.35 0.62 12.71
C PHE A 155 -23.11 0.30 13.55
N THR A 156 -22.03 -0.22 12.97
CA THR A 156 -20.75 -0.32 13.69
C THR A 156 -20.01 1.01 13.55
N PRO A 157 -19.70 1.72 14.66
CA PRO A 157 -18.90 2.94 14.57
C PRO A 157 -17.57 2.61 13.92
N LEU A 158 -17.15 3.42 12.95
CA LEU A 158 -15.84 3.35 12.30
C LEU A 158 -14.76 3.45 13.38
N VAL A 159 -14.20 2.32 13.82
CA VAL A 159 -13.12 2.32 14.79
C VAL A 159 -11.82 2.55 14.01
N ASN A 160 -11.10 3.62 14.34
CA ASN A 160 -9.90 4.17 13.68
C ASN A 160 -10.07 4.67 12.25
N VAL A 161 -10.25 5.99 12.12
CA VAL A 161 -10.33 6.75 10.87
C VAL A 161 -9.04 7.55 10.59
N THR A 162 -7.94 7.25 11.28
CA THR A 162 -6.72 8.07 11.24
C THR A 162 -5.75 7.65 10.13
N GLU A 163 -5.10 8.62 9.50
CA GLU A 163 -3.93 8.44 8.61
C GLU A 163 -2.61 8.30 9.38
N TYR A 164 -2.67 8.27 10.72
CA TYR A 164 -1.50 8.24 11.59
C TYR A 164 -1.23 6.87 12.22
N LEU A 165 0.05 6.49 12.22
CA LEU A 165 0.55 5.30 12.90
C LEU A 165 0.32 5.39 14.42
N SER A 166 0.12 4.24 15.05
CA SER A 166 0.27 4.17 16.51
C SER A 166 1.73 4.48 16.89
N PRO A 167 2.02 4.92 18.13
CA PRO A 167 3.39 5.16 18.58
C PRO A 167 4.31 3.94 18.38
N GLN A 168 3.79 2.74 18.59
CA GLN A 168 4.50 1.46 18.42
C GLN A 168 4.82 1.21 16.95
N ASP A 169 3.82 1.27 16.07
CA ASP A 169 4.03 1.07 14.62
C ASP A 169 5.01 2.10 14.06
N ARG A 170 4.91 3.35 14.52
CA ARG A 170 5.84 4.43 14.14
C ARG A 170 7.28 4.11 14.52
N GLU A 171 7.53 3.58 15.72
CA GLU A 171 8.86 3.19 16.16
C GLU A 171 9.46 2.10 15.24
N GLU A 172 8.65 1.12 14.87
CA GLU A 172 9.07 0.04 13.96
C GLU A 172 9.34 0.53 12.54
N VAL A 173 8.49 1.42 12.01
CA VAL A 173 8.75 2.07 10.71
C VAL A 173 10.06 2.86 10.76
N LEU A 174 10.34 3.57 11.86
CA LEU A 174 11.60 4.32 12.01
C LEU A 174 12.83 3.38 12.07
N LYS A 175 12.72 2.23 12.75
CA LYS A 175 13.78 1.20 12.77
C LYS A 175 14.05 0.62 11.38
N ASN A 176 12.99 0.35 10.62
CA ASN A 176 13.07 -0.21 9.28
C ASN A 176 13.16 0.84 8.19
N LYS A 177 13.22 2.13 8.54
CA LYS A 177 13.19 3.26 7.61
C LYS A 177 14.23 3.14 6.51
N TRP A 178 15.36 2.48 6.74
CA TRP A 178 16.49 2.36 5.83
C TRP A 178 16.66 0.98 5.18
N ARG A 179 15.67 0.08 5.31
CA ARG A 179 15.74 -1.25 4.69
C ARG A 179 15.96 -1.17 3.19
N ASP A 180 16.67 -2.15 2.65
CA ASP A 180 16.79 -2.35 1.22
C ASP A 180 15.55 -3.10 0.70
N PHE A 181 14.75 -2.44 -0.14
CA PHE A 181 13.55 -3.01 -0.72
C PHE A 181 13.84 -4.05 -1.82
N ASN A 182 15.10 -4.27 -2.20
CA ASN A 182 15.48 -5.39 -3.07
C ASN A 182 15.64 -6.71 -2.32
N ASN A 183 15.77 -6.66 -0.99
CA ASN A 183 15.93 -7.85 -0.18
C ASN A 183 14.57 -8.48 0.11
N ARG A 184 14.51 -9.80 -0.06
CA ARG A 184 13.36 -10.60 0.38
C ARG A 184 13.18 -10.48 1.89
N VAL A 185 11.94 -10.66 2.32
CA VAL A 185 11.58 -10.60 3.73
C VAL A 185 11.03 -11.92 4.21
N GLU A 186 11.33 -12.23 5.47
CA GLU A 186 10.66 -13.29 6.20
C GLU A 186 9.52 -12.62 6.96
N VAL A 187 8.29 -12.81 6.47
CA VAL A 187 7.10 -12.40 7.20
C VAL A 187 6.75 -13.54 8.15
N GLU A 188 7.06 -13.39 9.44
CA GLU A 188 6.60 -14.34 10.47
C GLU A 188 5.15 -13.98 10.87
N GLY A 189 4.17 -14.81 10.49
CA GLY A 189 2.74 -14.62 10.85
C GLY A 189 1.83 -15.76 10.34
N PRO A 190 0.68 -16.03 10.98
CA PRO A 190 -0.01 -17.33 10.93
C PRO A 190 -0.77 -17.66 9.63
N ASP A 191 -0.90 -16.73 8.69
CA ASP A 191 -1.65 -16.93 7.43
C ASP A 191 -0.76 -17.40 6.27
N ARG A 192 -0.01 -18.49 6.49
CA ARG A 192 0.04 -19.50 5.42
C ARG A 192 -1.38 -20.05 5.32
N LEU A 193 -2.23 -19.36 4.58
CA LEU A 193 -3.46 -19.99 4.11
C LEU A 193 -3.01 -21.23 3.36
N SER A 194 -3.30 -22.36 4.00
CA SER A 194 -3.33 -23.68 3.41
C SER A 194 -3.85 -23.59 1.99
N GLU A 195 -3.09 -24.23 1.09
CA GLU A 195 -3.50 -24.84 -0.18
C GLU A 195 -4.95 -24.65 -0.64
#